data_AF-A0A9W7L9Q6-F1
#
_entry.id   AF-A0A9W7L9Q6-F1
#
_cell.length_a   1.000
_cell.length_b   1.000
_cell.length_c   1.000
_cell.angle_alpha   90.00
_cell.angle_beta   90.00
_cell.angle_gamma   90.00
#
_symmetry.space_group_name_H-M   'P 1'
#
loop_
_entity.id
_entity.type
_entity.pdbx_description
1 polymer ?
#
loop_
_entity_poly.entity_id
_entity_poly.type
_entity_poly.pdbx_seq_one_letter_code
_entity_poly.pdbx_strand_id
1 'polypeptide(L)'
;MDAGLTEGVVGRVNGQVLNFLGVTTGLIQGGMAEDERRKQYDNDVVWVSKQEIGFDYLRDHLSMTKEGVVLGDDRVDRFCLVDEADSIFIDEARTPLIISESVDADGTKFANAKNLADNLQPKLHYDVDVKKKNAVLTEQCFMDPEKALGVDSLFEVKDGGSWVQYVTSAVMAKELFKPDVDYTIEGEMKDVKFEESVRMRGSGLVVGQSGRLGAEDWGESW
;
A
#
# COMPACT_ATOMS: atom_id res chain seq x y z
N MET A 1 -1.18 26.61 15.58
CA MET A 1 0.01 27.49 15.44
C MET A 1 0.98 26.75 14.56
N ASP A 2 1.51 27.42 13.54
CA ASP A 2 2.21 26.80 12.43
C ASP A 2 3.62 26.32 12.86
N ALA A 3 3.71 25.05 13.27
CA ALA A 3 4.96 24.43 13.73
C ALA A 3 6.07 24.45 12.65
N GLY A 4 5.69 24.49 11.37
CA GLY A 4 6.64 24.60 10.27
C GLY A 4 7.37 25.94 10.21
N LEU A 5 6.75 27.02 10.70
CA LEU A 5 7.41 28.34 10.78
C LEU A 5 8.43 28.40 11.93
N THR A 6 8.18 27.72 13.05
CA THR A 6 9.10 27.70 14.20
C THR A 6 10.31 26.80 13.97
N GLU A 7 10.12 25.60 13.43
CA GLU A 7 11.22 24.65 13.16
C GLU A 7 12.24 25.21 12.15
N GLY A 8 11.74 25.85 11.08
CA GLY A 8 12.60 26.49 10.08
C GLY A 8 13.31 27.75 10.60
N VAL A 9 12.87 28.34 11.70
CA VAL A 9 13.53 29.50 12.33
C VAL A 9 14.61 29.06 13.32
N VAL A 10 14.35 28.05 14.15
CA VAL A 10 15.34 27.50 15.09
C VAL A 10 16.54 26.94 14.35
N GLY A 11 16.31 26.14 13.31
CA GLY A 11 17.39 25.61 12.47
C GLY A 11 18.22 26.71 11.80
N ARG A 12 17.58 27.81 11.36
CA ARG A 12 18.29 28.95 10.76
C ARG A 12 19.10 29.76 11.76
N VAL A 13 18.59 30.01 12.97
CA VAL A 13 19.29 30.80 13.99
C VAL A 13 20.46 30.01 14.56
N ASN A 14 20.23 28.78 15.01
CA ASN A 14 21.28 27.95 15.59
C ASN A 14 22.28 27.46 14.54
N GLY A 15 21.82 27.31 13.29
CA GLY A 15 22.68 26.96 12.17
C GLY A 15 23.81 27.97 11.95
N GLN A 16 23.62 29.26 12.25
CA GLN A 16 24.70 30.25 12.12
C GLN A 16 25.87 29.96 13.07
N VAL A 17 25.57 29.51 14.29
CA VAL A 17 26.59 29.17 15.30
C VAL A 17 27.33 27.89 14.91
N LEU A 18 26.60 26.86 14.47
CA LEU A 18 27.21 25.60 14.04
C LEU A 18 28.08 25.78 12.78
N ASN A 19 27.59 26.52 11.80
CA ASN A 19 28.36 26.84 10.59
C ASN A 19 29.61 27.66 10.92
N PHE A 20 29.56 28.57 11.90
CA PHE A 20 30.74 29.28 12.38
C PHE A 20 31.82 28.34 12.95
N LEU A 21 31.40 27.24 13.57
CA LEU A 21 32.29 26.19 14.09
C LEU A 21 32.73 25.18 13.02
N GLY A 22 32.30 25.35 11.76
CA GLY A 22 32.60 24.44 10.65
C GLY A 22 31.74 23.18 10.61
N VAL A 23 30.65 23.13 11.39
CA VAL A 23 29.68 22.03 11.39
C VAL A 23 28.59 22.32 10.37
N THR A 24 28.35 21.39 9.46
CA THR A 24 27.33 21.54 8.41
C THR A 24 25.92 21.28 8.96
N THR A 25 24.94 22.04 8.48
CA THR A 25 23.56 21.97 8.98
C THR A 25 22.56 21.77 7.85
N GLY A 26 21.76 20.72 7.92
CA GLY A 26 20.65 20.44 7.01
C GLY A 26 19.29 20.79 7.63
N LEU A 27 18.30 21.06 6.78
CA LEU A 27 16.90 21.26 7.17
C LEU A 27 15.99 20.48 6.24
N ILE A 28 15.19 19.57 6.78
CA ILE A 28 14.18 18.83 6.03
C ILE A 28 12.85 19.58 6.09
N GLN A 29 12.23 19.78 4.93
CA GLN A 29 10.94 20.44 4.80
C GLN A 29 9.98 19.60 3.94
N GLY A 30 8.69 19.74 4.23
CA GLY A 30 7.63 19.15 3.42
C GLY A 30 7.73 19.59 1.96
N GLY A 31 7.54 18.65 1.04
CA GLY A 31 7.61 18.90 -0.41
C GLY A 31 9.01 18.90 -1.04
N MET A 32 10.09 18.74 -0.25
CA MET A 32 11.43 18.52 -0.80
C MET A 32 11.51 17.21 -1.59
N ALA A 33 12.17 17.27 -2.74
CA ALA A 33 12.45 16.08 -3.55
C ALA A 33 13.41 15.12 -2.81
N GLU A 34 13.38 13.83 -3.13
CA GLU A 34 14.21 12.81 -2.47
C GLU A 34 15.71 13.09 -2.61
N ASP A 35 16.14 13.59 -3.77
CA ASP A 35 17.52 14.02 -4.03
C ASP A 35 17.95 15.18 -3.14
N GLU A 36 17.04 16.10 -2.84
CA GLU A 36 17.30 17.23 -1.95
C GLU A 36 17.38 16.76 -0.51
N ARG A 37 16.44 15.90 -0.08
CA ARG A 37 16.45 15.33 1.27
C ARG A 37 17.73 14.56 1.57
N ARG A 38 18.21 13.75 0.62
CA ARG A 38 19.50 13.04 0.76
C ARG A 38 20.64 14.00 1.07
N LYS A 39 20.78 15.07 0.28
CA LYS A 39 21.79 16.10 0.52
C LYS A 39 21.63 16.79 1.88
N GLN A 40 20.41 16.92 2.39
CA GLN A 40 20.18 17.45 3.74
C GLN A 40 20.63 16.45 4.81
N TYR A 41 20.30 15.16 4.64
CA TYR A 41 20.70 14.10 5.57
C TYR A 41 22.20 13.80 5.58
N ASP A 42 22.95 14.24 4.58
CA ASP A 42 24.42 14.17 4.52
C ASP A 42 25.12 15.26 5.37
N ASN A 43 24.39 16.20 5.96
CA ASN A 43 24.97 17.19 6.88
C ASN A 43 25.20 16.60 8.27
N ASP A 44 26.16 17.17 9.01
CA ASP A 44 26.52 16.74 10.36
C ASP A 44 25.35 16.85 11.36
N VAL A 45 24.56 17.92 11.23
CA VAL A 45 23.37 18.16 12.06
C VAL A 45 22.18 18.42 11.15
N VAL A 46 21.08 17.69 11.36
CA VAL A 46 19.87 17.81 10.56
C VAL A 46 18.70 18.21 11.43
N TRP A 47 18.06 19.33 11.08
CA TRP A 47 16.80 19.76 11.66
C TRP A 47 15.66 19.13 10.87
N VAL A 48 14.79 18.40 11.54
CA VAL A 48 13.69 17.67 10.91
C VAL A 48 12.52 17.57 11.88
N SER A 49 11.30 17.73 11.35
CA SER A 49 10.09 17.52 12.12
C SER A 49 9.87 16.02 12.34
N LYS A 50 9.17 15.66 13.41
CA LYS A 50 8.81 14.25 13.66
C LYS A 50 8.00 13.61 12.53
N GLN A 51 7.22 14.38 11.78
CA GLN A 51 6.38 13.88 10.68
C GLN A 51 7.28 13.51 9.51
N GLU A 52 8.23 14.39 9.17
CA GLU A 52 9.12 14.21 8.04
C GLU A 52 10.08 13.05 8.23
N ILE A 53 10.74 12.94 9.39
CA ILE A 53 11.64 11.81 9.67
C ILE A 53 10.89 10.48 9.73
N GLY A 54 9.67 10.47 10.28
CA GLY A 54 8.83 9.28 10.32
C GLY A 54 8.41 8.82 8.93
N PHE A 55 8.01 9.75 8.05
CA PHE A 55 7.64 9.41 6.68
C PHE A 55 8.84 9.02 5.82
N ASP A 56 10.00 9.65 6.01
CA ASP A 56 11.25 9.23 5.36
C ASP A 56 11.61 7.81 5.76
N TYR A 57 11.51 7.47 7.04
CA TYR A 57 11.74 6.11 7.52
C TYR A 57 10.76 5.10 6.90
N LEU A 58 9.47 5.44 6.82
CA LEU A 58 8.47 4.55 6.22
C LEU A 58 8.70 4.38 4.71
N ARG A 59 8.99 5.45 3.97
CA ARG A 59 9.26 5.39 2.52
C ARG A 59 10.53 4.60 2.20
N ASP A 60 11.57 4.76 3.01
CA ASP A 60 12.80 3.99 2.92
C ASP A 60 12.58 2.48 3.01
N HIS A 61 11.59 2.03 3.81
CA HIS A 61 11.23 0.61 3.94
C HIS A 61 10.38 0.08 2.78
N LEU A 62 9.80 0.98 1.98
CA LEU A 62 9.07 0.63 0.75
C LEU A 62 9.97 0.65 -0.49
N SER A 63 11.17 1.22 -0.37
CA SER A 63 12.09 1.37 -1.49
C SER A 63 12.65 0.04 -1.97
N MET A 64 12.60 -0.18 -3.29
CA MET A 64 13.08 -1.41 -3.94
C MET A 64 14.56 -1.34 -4.32
N THR A 65 15.17 -0.17 -4.22
CA THR A 65 16.57 0.07 -4.60
C THR A 65 17.30 0.79 -3.48
N LYS A 66 18.62 0.63 -3.42
CA LYS A 66 19.45 1.36 -2.45
C LYS A 66 19.46 2.85 -2.75
N GLU A 67 19.40 3.20 -4.02
CA GLU A 67 19.40 4.59 -4.49
C GLU A 67 18.10 5.31 -4.16
N GLY A 68 17.02 4.60 -3.88
CA GLY A 68 15.74 5.17 -3.44
C GLY A 68 15.63 5.30 -1.91
N VAL A 69 16.71 5.07 -1.17
CA VAL A 69 16.79 5.29 0.28
C VAL A 69 17.30 6.69 0.56
N VAL A 70 16.59 7.44 1.40
CA VAL A 70 16.87 8.83 1.73
C VAL A 70 17.71 8.96 3.01
N LEU A 71 17.45 8.15 4.03
CA LEU A 71 18.17 8.24 5.32
C LEU A 71 19.55 7.57 5.31
N GLY A 72 19.97 6.98 4.19
CA GLY A 72 21.27 6.33 4.04
C GLY A 72 21.39 4.94 4.67
N ASP A 73 22.59 4.39 4.67
CA ASP A 73 22.90 3.08 5.30
C ASP A 73 23.19 3.22 6.81
N ASP A 74 23.43 4.43 7.30
CA ASP A 74 23.82 4.81 8.66
C ASP A 74 22.63 5.12 9.59
N ARG A 75 21.42 4.77 9.18
CA ARG A 75 20.14 4.98 9.90
C ARG A 75 20.18 4.67 11.39
N VAL A 76 20.95 3.65 11.78
CA VAL A 76 21.00 3.10 13.15
C VAL A 76 22.07 3.78 14.01
N ASP A 77 23.05 4.44 13.39
CA ASP A 77 24.22 5.00 14.08
C ASP A 77 24.09 6.50 14.40
N ARG A 78 22.93 7.10 14.10
CA ARG A 78 22.65 8.52 14.34
C ARG A 78 22.09 8.77 15.74
N PHE A 79 22.44 9.93 16.31
CA PHE A 79 21.89 10.41 17.57
C PHE A 79 20.79 11.44 17.32
N CYS A 80 19.70 11.38 18.08
CA CYS A 80 18.60 12.34 17.98
C CYS A 80 18.40 13.13 19.30
N LEU A 81 18.16 14.43 19.15
CA LEU A 81 17.66 15.29 20.22
C LEU A 81 16.23 15.68 19.85
N VAL A 82 15.31 15.41 20.76
CA VAL A 82 13.88 15.67 20.56
C VAL A 82 13.48 16.86 21.41
N ASP A 83 13.14 17.95 20.75
CA ASP A 83 12.52 19.11 21.40
C ASP A 83 11.05 18.78 21.74
N GLU A 84 10.53 19.32 22.84
CA GLU A 84 9.17 19.04 23.34
C GLU A 84 8.85 17.52 23.43
N ALA A 85 9.77 16.76 24.03
CA ALA A 85 9.71 15.30 24.06
C ALA A 85 8.42 14.72 24.67
N ASP A 86 7.79 15.43 25.62
CA ASP A 86 6.51 15.06 26.21
C ASP A 86 5.37 15.15 25.20
N SER A 87 5.25 16.27 24.48
CA SER A 87 4.29 16.43 23.38
C SER A 87 4.46 15.33 22.33
N ILE A 88 5.70 15.05 21.92
CA ILE A 88 5.99 14.09 20.85
C ILE A 88 5.72 12.64 21.30
N PHE A 89 6.30 12.21 22.43
CA PHE A 89 6.24 10.80 22.84
C PHE A 89 5.00 10.42 23.63
N ILE A 90 4.24 11.38 24.17
CA ILE A 90 3.01 11.10 24.92
C ILE A 90 1.80 11.46 24.08
N ASP A 91 1.69 12.72 23.66
CA ASP A 91 0.45 13.20 23.06
C ASP A 91 0.29 12.75 21.63
N GLU A 92 1.35 12.89 20.84
CA GLU A 92 1.27 12.66 19.41
C GLU A 92 1.55 11.20 19.02
N ALA A 93 2.27 10.45 19.86
CA ALA A 93 2.52 9.02 19.67
C ALA A 93 1.25 8.14 19.73
N ARG A 94 0.10 8.70 20.15
CA ARG A 94 -1.19 7.98 20.20
C ARG A 94 -1.77 7.69 18.81
N THR A 95 -1.42 8.48 17.81
CA THR A 95 -1.90 8.32 16.44
C THR A 95 -0.77 7.75 15.59
N PRO A 96 -0.93 6.55 14.99
CA PRO A 96 0.11 5.97 14.16
C PRO A 96 0.35 6.80 12.89
N LEU A 97 1.59 6.83 12.43
CA LEU A 97 1.96 7.40 11.15
C LEU A 97 1.68 6.37 10.03
N ILE A 98 0.90 6.77 9.01
CA ILE A 98 0.43 5.86 7.96
C ILE A 98 0.72 6.48 6.59
N ILE A 99 1.37 5.71 5.71
CA ILE A 99 1.41 5.99 4.27
C ILE A 99 0.24 5.25 3.62
N SER A 100 -0.65 6.00 2.99
CA SER A 100 -1.74 5.45 2.18
C SER A 100 -1.57 5.93 0.75
N GLU A 101 -1.26 5.00 -0.15
CA GLU A 101 -1.29 5.25 -1.59
C GLU A 101 -2.51 4.54 -2.17
N SER A 102 -3.35 5.29 -2.89
CA SER A 102 -4.43 4.71 -3.67
C SER A 102 -3.86 4.31 -5.02
N VAL A 103 -3.70 3.01 -5.23
CA VAL A 103 -3.40 2.48 -6.56
C VAL A 103 -4.72 2.30 -7.28
N ASP A 104 -4.86 2.95 -8.43
CA ASP A 104 -6.02 2.71 -9.29
C ASP A 104 -6.02 1.25 -9.71
N ALA A 105 -7.11 0.58 -9.38
CA ALA A 105 -7.38 -0.76 -9.84
C ALA A 105 -7.57 -0.74 -11.37
N ASP A 106 -6.88 -1.60 -12.10
CA ASP A 106 -7.16 -1.79 -13.52
C ASP A 106 -8.49 -2.55 -13.66
N GLY A 107 -9.60 -1.81 -13.80
CA GLY A 107 -10.95 -2.37 -13.98
C GLY A 107 -11.04 -3.36 -15.14
N THR A 108 -10.20 -3.20 -16.18
CA THR A 108 -10.11 -4.12 -17.31
C THR A 108 -9.63 -5.50 -16.89
N LYS A 109 -8.66 -5.58 -15.97
CA LYS A 109 -8.16 -6.88 -15.46
C LYS A 109 -9.21 -7.60 -14.64
N PHE A 110 -9.96 -6.88 -13.82
CA PHE A 110 -11.07 -7.46 -13.04
C PHE A 110 -12.17 -8.01 -13.96
N ALA A 111 -12.60 -7.24 -14.96
CA ALA A 111 -13.59 -7.67 -15.93
C ALA A 111 -13.12 -8.90 -16.74
N ASN A 112 -11.86 -8.90 -17.18
CA ASN A 112 -11.28 -10.03 -17.90
C ASN A 112 -11.15 -11.28 -17.03
N ALA A 113 -10.71 -11.12 -15.78
CA ALA A 113 -10.60 -12.24 -14.84
C ALA A 113 -11.96 -12.85 -14.50
N LYS A 114 -13.01 -12.02 -14.39
CA LYS A 114 -14.39 -12.49 -14.28
C LYS A 114 -14.79 -13.35 -15.48
N ASN A 115 -14.63 -12.81 -16.69
CA ASN A 115 -14.98 -13.54 -17.92
C ASN A 115 -14.22 -14.87 -18.04
N LEU A 116 -12.95 -14.91 -17.60
CA LEU A 116 -12.19 -16.15 -17.53
C LEU A 116 -12.79 -17.11 -16.50
N ALA A 117 -13.05 -16.64 -15.28
CA ALA A 117 -13.61 -17.47 -14.21
C ALA A 117 -14.98 -18.07 -14.58
N ASP A 118 -15.80 -17.37 -15.36
CA ASP A 118 -17.08 -17.90 -15.86
C ASP A 118 -16.90 -19.13 -16.75
N ASN A 119 -15.80 -19.17 -17.53
CA ASN A 119 -15.47 -20.28 -18.42
C ASN A 119 -14.71 -21.43 -17.72
N LEU A 120 -14.22 -21.21 -16.50
CA LEU A 120 -13.55 -22.24 -15.70
C LEU A 120 -14.57 -23.16 -15.01
N GLN A 121 -14.25 -24.46 -15.02
CA GLN A 121 -15.08 -25.52 -14.45
C GLN A 121 -14.54 -26.02 -13.10
N PRO A 122 -15.40 -26.17 -12.07
CA PRO A 122 -15.04 -26.80 -10.80
C PRO A 122 -14.52 -28.22 -10.98
N LYS A 123 -13.61 -28.67 -10.11
CA LYS A 123 -12.93 -29.98 -10.10
C LYS A 123 -12.03 -30.30 -11.30
N LEU A 124 -12.15 -29.58 -12.40
CA LEU A 124 -11.22 -29.65 -13.53
C LEU A 124 -10.17 -28.54 -13.44
N HIS A 125 -10.61 -27.30 -13.23
CA HIS A 125 -9.74 -26.14 -13.21
C HIS A 125 -9.40 -25.72 -11.77
N TYR A 126 -10.34 -25.83 -10.83
CA TYR A 126 -10.10 -25.42 -9.45
C TYR A 126 -10.84 -26.30 -8.45
N ASP A 127 -10.33 -26.35 -7.23
CA ASP A 127 -10.99 -26.93 -6.07
C ASP A 127 -11.32 -25.85 -5.04
N VAL A 128 -12.49 -25.95 -4.40
CA VAL A 128 -13.01 -24.92 -3.49
C VAL A 128 -13.19 -25.50 -2.10
N ASP A 129 -12.49 -24.94 -1.13
CA ASP A 129 -12.68 -25.23 0.30
C ASP A 129 -13.64 -24.21 0.91
N VAL A 130 -14.93 -24.54 0.91
CA VAL A 130 -16.00 -23.70 1.47
C VAL A 130 -15.78 -23.45 2.97
N LYS A 131 -15.18 -24.39 3.71
CA LYS A 131 -14.95 -24.24 5.15
C LYS A 131 -13.86 -23.21 5.44
N LYS A 132 -12.81 -23.20 4.62
CA LYS A 132 -11.70 -22.25 4.73
C LYS A 132 -11.90 -20.98 3.91
N LYS A 133 -13.01 -20.86 3.16
CA LYS A 133 -13.27 -19.78 2.20
C LYS A 133 -12.06 -19.55 1.28
N ASN A 134 -11.57 -20.62 0.66
CA ASN A 134 -10.41 -20.56 -0.22
C ASN A 134 -10.65 -21.37 -1.50
N ALA A 135 -9.97 -21.00 -2.58
CA ALA A 135 -9.93 -21.76 -3.83
C ALA A 135 -8.49 -22.07 -4.22
N VAL A 136 -8.25 -23.29 -4.70
CA VAL A 136 -6.94 -23.74 -5.19
C VAL A 136 -7.07 -24.01 -6.68
N LEU A 137 -6.26 -23.32 -7.47
CA LEU A 137 -6.20 -23.51 -8.92
C LEU A 137 -5.35 -24.75 -9.25
N THR A 138 -5.78 -25.52 -10.24
CA THR A 138 -5.07 -26.69 -10.78
C THR A 138 -4.21 -26.29 -11.98
N GLU A 139 -3.35 -27.20 -12.46
CA GLU A 139 -2.51 -26.95 -13.64
C GLU A 139 -3.33 -26.63 -14.91
N GLN A 140 -4.47 -27.28 -15.10
CA GLN A 140 -5.36 -27.03 -16.23
C GLN A 140 -5.89 -25.59 -16.25
N CYS A 141 -6.05 -24.99 -15.06
CA CYS A 141 -6.48 -23.61 -14.90
C CYS A 141 -5.42 -22.56 -15.23
N PHE A 142 -4.15 -22.95 -15.37
CA PHE A 142 -3.13 -22.02 -15.84
C PHE A 142 -3.10 -22.00 -17.38
N MET A 143 -3.17 -23.18 -18.02
CA MET A 143 -3.03 -23.30 -19.47
C MET A 143 -4.12 -22.59 -20.28
N ASP A 144 -5.38 -22.68 -19.86
CA ASP A 144 -6.50 -22.15 -20.65
C ASP A 144 -6.58 -20.61 -20.57
N PRO A 145 -6.44 -19.99 -19.38
CA PRO A 145 -6.30 -18.53 -19.26
C PRO A 145 -5.02 -17.96 -19.88
N GLU A 146 -3.87 -18.64 -19.80
CA GLU A 146 -2.62 -18.18 -20.45
C GLU A 146 -2.81 -18.04 -21.96
N LYS A 147 -3.45 -19.03 -22.59
CA LYS A 147 -3.80 -18.97 -24.02
C LYS A 147 -4.82 -17.88 -24.33
N ALA A 148 -5.83 -17.71 -23.47
CA ALA A 148 -6.88 -16.71 -23.68
C ALA A 148 -6.37 -15.28 -23.51
N LEU A 149 -5.43 -15.05 -22.58
CA LEU A 149 -4.82 -13.76 -22.31
C LEU A 149 -3.59 -13.47 -23.20
N GLY A 150 -3.06 -14.49 -23.88
CA GLY A 150 -1.84 -14.37 -24.69
C GLY A 150 -0.60 -14.06 -23.85
N VAL A 151 -0.54 -14.58 -22.62
CA VAL A 151 0.60 -14.39 -21.69
C VAL A 151 1.35 -15.71 -21.51
N ASP A 152 2.67 -15.61 -21.35
CA ASP A 152 3.51 -16.80 -21.15
C ASP A 152 3.32 -17.44 -19.77
N SER A 153 2.94 -16.66 -18.76
CA SER A 153 2.66 -17.16 -17.41
C SER A 153 1.71 -16.23 -16.64
N LEU A 154 0.73 -16.79 -15.92
CA LEU A 154 -0.13 -16.02 -15.02
C LEU A 154 0.59 -15.45 -13.78
N PHE A 155 1.79 -15.96 -13.48
CA PHE A 155 2.59 -15.60 -12.32
C PHE A 155 3.50 -14.40 -12.55
N GLU A 156 3.67 -13.98 -13.81
CA GLU A 156 4.46 -12.78 -14.12
C GLU A 156 3.82 -11.54 -13.49
N VAL A 157 4.61 -10.84 -12.69
CA VAL A 157 4.23 -9.54 -12.14
C VAL A 157 4.57 -8.48 -13.17
N LYS A 158 3.54 -7.96 -13.84
CA LYS A 158 3.61 -6.76 -14.70
C LYS A 158 2.83 -5.62 -14.03
N ASP A 159 2.84 -4.43 -14.63
CA ASP A 159 2.17 -3.24 -14.09
C ASP A 159 0.75 -3.58 -13.61
N GLY A 160 0.52 -3.42 -12.30
CA GLY A 160 -0.75 -3.75 -11.65
C GLY A 160 -0.96 -5.23 -11.29
N GLY A 161 0.07 -5.98 -10.88
CA GLY A 161 -0.08 -7.30 -10.26
C GLY A 161 -0.16 -8.50 -11.23
N SER A 162 -0.03 -9.72 -10.68
CA SER A 162 -0.03 -10.97 -11.44
C SER A 162 -1.45 -11.47 -11.75
N TRP A 163 -1.68 -11.98 -12.96
CA TRP A 163 -2.98 -12.53 -13.37
C TRP A 163 -3.50 -13.65 -12.45
N VAL A 164 -2.63 -14.45 -11.84
CA VAL A 164 -3.04 -15.53 -10.94
C VAL A 164 -3.84 -14.99 -9.74
N GLN A 165 -3.51 -13.81 -9.22
CA GLN A 165 -4.24 -13.18 -8.11
C GLN A 165 -5.64 -12.75 -8.54
N TYR A 166 -5.77 -12.17 -9.74
CA TYR A 166 -7.05 -11.77 -10.31
C TYR A 166 -7.95 -12.97 -10.59
N VAL A 167 -7.43 -14.01 -11.23
CA VAL A 167 -8.18 -15.24 -11.56
C VAL A 167 -8.61 -15.98 -10.29
N THR A 168 -7.71 -16.10 -9.29
CA THR A 168 -8.06 -16.74 -8.01
C THR A 168 -9.16 -15.96 -7.29
N SER A 169 -9.07 -14.63 -7.27
CA SER A 169 -10.08 -13.77 -6.66
C SER A 169 -11.43 -13.87 -7.37
N ALA A 170 -11.44 -13.93 -8.70
CA ALA A 170 -12.64 -14.13 -9.50
C ALA A 170 -13.30 -15.50 -9.24
N VAL A 171 -12.51 -16.58 -9.17
CA VAL A 171 -13.01 -17.92 -8.82
C VAL A 171 -13.58 -17.96 -7.41
N MET A 172 -12.90 -17.35 -6.44
CA MET A 172 -13.42 -17.24 -5.07
C MET A 172 -14.73 -16.44 -5.03
N ALA A 173 -14.80 -15.32 -5.73
CA ALA A 173 -16.01 -14.50 -5.82
C ALA A 173 -17.20 -15.31 -6.39
N LYS A 174 -16.99 -16.01 -7.52
CA LYS A 174 -17.97 -16.87 -8.18
C LYS A 174 -18.53 -17.98 -7.27
N GLU A 175 -17.67 -18.63 -6.49
CA GLU A 175 -18.02 -19.88 -5.79
C GLU A 175 -18.36 -19.70 -4.32
N LEU A 176 -17.79 -18.68 -3.66
CA LEU A 176 -17.87 -18.51 -2.20
C LEU A 176 -18.82 -17.41 -1.75
N PHE A 177 -19.22 -16.48 -2.64
CA PHE A 177 -20.04 -15.34 -2.28
C PHE A 177 -21.33 -15.36 -3.09
N LYS A 178 -22.47 -15.29 -2.40
CA LYS A 178 -23.79 -15.28 -3.03
C LYS A 178 -24.49 -13.93 -2.83
N PRO A 179 -25.12 -13.38 -3.89
CA PRO A 179 -25.95 -12.20 -3.75
C PRO A 179 -27.11 -12.49 -2.79
N ASP A 180 -27.52 -11.46 -2.05
CA ASP A 180 -28.60 -11.49 -1.04
C ASP A 180 -28.35 -12.40 0.18
N VAL A 181 -27.15 -12.99 0.29
CA VAL A 181 -26.72 -13.80 1.44
C VAL A 181 -25.45 -13.23 2.04
N ASP A 182 -24.41 -13.04 1.21
CA ASP A 182 -23.11 -12.54 1.67
C ASP A 182 -22.95 -11.04 1.42
N TYR A 183 -23.64 -10.50 0.42
CA TYR A 183 -23.57 -9.09 0.04
C TYR A 183 -24.84 -8.60 -0.66
N THR A 184 -25.08 -7.30 -0.56
CA THR A 184 -26.15 -6.59 -1.26
C THR A 184 -25.56 -5.43 -2.05
N ILE A 185 -26.15 -5.15 -3.21
CA ILE A 185 -25.75 -4.07 -4.11
C ILE A 185 -26.72 -2.89 -3.90
N GLU A 186 -26.24 -1.74 -3.41
CA GLU A 186 -27.03 -0.51 -3.27
C GLU A 186 -26.41 0.66 -4.06
N GLY A 187 -27.24 1.46 -4.74
CA GLY A 187 -26.86 2.70 -5.44
C GLY A 187 -26.62 2.58 -6.96
N GLU A 188 -26.56 3.73 -7.66
CA GLU A 188 -26.18 3.82 -9.09
C GLU A 188 -24.67 3.60 -9.30
N MET A 189 -23.85 4.10 -8.37
CA MET A 189 -22.50 3.60 -8.12
C MET A 189 -22.62 2.55 -7.02
N LYS A 190 -22.47 1.29 -7.42
CA LYS A 190 -22.78 0.11 -6.63
C LYS A 190 -21.78 -0.08 -5.48
N ASP A 191 -22.05 0.55 -4.35
CA ASP A 191 -21.35 0.33 -3.08
C ASP A 191 -21.76 -1.05 -2.52
N VAL A 192 -20.80 -1.94 -2.32
CA VAL A 192 -21.04 -3.28 -1.74
C VAL A 192 -21.03 -3.17 -0.22
N LYS A 193 -22.18 -3.39 0.42
CA LYS A 193 -22.27 -3.55 1.88
C LYS A 193 -22.26 -5.03 2.24
N PHE A 194 -21.34 -5.40 3.13
CA PHE A 194 -21.32 -6.72 3.75
C PHE A 194 -22.20 -6.70 5.01
N GLU A 195 -23.09 -7.68 5.18
CA GLU A 195 -23.86 -7.83 6.43
C GLU A 195 -22.94 -8.22 7.61
N GLU A 196 -23.26 -7.72 8.82
CA GLU A 196 -22.43 -7.80 10.04
C GLU A 196 -21.94 -9.22 10.43
N SER A 197 -22.53 -10.28 9.85
CA SER A 197 -22.15 -11.67 10.10
C SER A 197 -20.84 -12.09 9.41
N VAL A 198 -20.33 -11.32 8.44
CA VAL A 198 -19.04 -11.55 7.79
C VAL A 198 -17.97 -10.60 8.35
N ARG A 199 -17.69 -10.73 9.66
CA ARG A 199 -16.47 -10.16 10.25
C ARG A 199 -15.32 -11.15 10.02
N MET A 200 -14.48 -10.89 9.02
CA MET A 200 -13.19 -11.59 8.90
C MET A 200 -12.31 -11.20 10.10
N ARG A 201 -12.20 -12.10 11.09
CA ARG A 201 -11.17 -12.07 12.13
C ARG A 201 -10.06 -13.06 11.75
N GLY A 202 -8.86 -12.52 11.51
CA GLY A 202 -7.61 -13.28 11.44
C GLY A 202 -7.42 -14.07 10.14
N SER A 203 -6.33 -13.77 9.43
CA SER A 203 -5.96 -14.27 8.08
C SER A 203 -6.89 -13.75 6.99
N GLY A 204 -6.74 -12.45 6.71
CA GLY A 204 -7.63 -11.70 5.82
C GLY A 204 -7.55 -12.13 4.36
N LEU A 205 -8.69 -11.97 3.68
CA LEU A 205 -8.70 -11.50 2.31
C LEU A 205 -8.10 -10.09 2.31
N VAL A 206 -6.77 -10.00 2.33
CA VAL A 206 -6.08 -8.79 1.92
C VAL A 206 -6.12 -8.81 0.41
N VAL A 207 -7.23 -8.35 -0.18
CA VAL A 207 -7.12 -7.72 -1.49
C VAL A 207 -6.31 -6.47 -1.22
N GLY A 208 -5.01 -6.55 -1.45
CA GLY A 208 -4.09 -5.42 -1.40
C GLY A 208 -4.39 -4.48 -2.55
N GLN A 209 -5.59 -3.92 -2.59
CA GLN A 209 -6.01 -2.75 -3.34
C GLN A 209 -7.24 -2.20 -2.60
N SER A 210 -7.03 -1.23 -1.72
CA SER A 210 -8.07 -0.24 -1.40
C SER A 210 -8.22 0.69 -2.61
N GLY A 211 -8.48 0.10 -3.78
CA GLY A 211 -9.10 0.79 -4.90
C GLY A 211 -10.60 0.76 -4.63
N ARG A 212 -11.27 1.89 -4.80
CA ARG A 212 -12.74 1.92 -4.89
C ARG A 212 -13.14 1.10 -6.12
N LEU A 213 -13.27 -0.21 -5.97
CA LEU A 213 -13.90 -1.05 -6.98
C LEU A 213 -15.41 -0.93 -6.78
N GLY A 214 -16.05 -0.13 -7.63
CA GLY A 214 -17.50 -0.14 -7.76
C GLY A 214 -17.95 -1.46 -8.38
N ALA A 215 -19.17 -1.93 -8.08
CA ALA A 215 -19.67 -3.18 -8.67
C ALA A 215 -19.95 -3.09 -10.19
N GLU A 216 -19.56 -2.00 -10.84
CA GLU A 216 -19.49 -1.86 -12.30
C GLU A 216 -18.34 -2.69 -12.91
N ASP A 217 -17.21 -2.85 -12.22
CA ASP A 217 -16.08 -3.69 -12.66
C ASP A 217 -16.37 -5.19 -12.53
N TRP A 218 -17.37 -5.55 -11.72
CA TRP A 218 -17.77 -6.93 -11.45
C TRP A 218 -18.98 -7.38 -12.28
N GLY A 219 -19.53 -6.53 -13.16
CA GLY A 219 -20.73 -6.80 -13.94
C GLY A 219 -21.98 -7.07 -13.08
N GLU A 220 -23.17 -7.02 -13.68
CA GLU A 220 -24.45 -7.02 -12.95
C GLU A 220 -24.81 -8.30 -12.17
N SER A 221 -23.93 -9.29 -12.11
CA SER A 221 -24.17 -10.57 -11.43
C SER A 221 -22.85 -11.33 -11.32
N TRP A 222 -22.64 -11.97 -10.17
CA TRP A 222 -22.22 -13.36 -10.17
C TRP A 222 -23.50 -14.20 -10.23
#